data_AF-G4N8R9-F1
#
_entry.id   AF-G4N8R9-F1
#
_cell.length_a   1.000
_cell.length_b   1.000
_cell.length_c   1.000
_cell.angle_alpha   90.00
_cell.angle_beta   90.00
_cell.angle_gamma   90.00
#
_symmetry.space_group_name_H-M   'P 1'
#
loop_
_entity.id
_entity.type
_entity.pdbx_description
1 polymer ?
#
loop_
_entity_poly.entity_id
_entity_poly.type
_entity_poly.pdbx_seq_one_letter_code
_entity_poly.pdbx_strand_id
1 'polypeptide(L)'
;RRSTALHCWHTFLSLPRQAPVSWHRARLREELVERRAAVTSISQLSETADVVFTISRARFYGHHFQSYMLIAVPAGGLLYMVAKFSLRWAFYRIVAYACGARGRKLKDVREVFNPRKTGKVDEVAGRHGLDPRICRIWAKRVKAFWPLLP
;
A
#
# COMPACT_ATOMS: atom_id res chain seq x y z
N ARG A 1 11.35 -21.84 2.90
CA ARG A 1 11.36 -21.44 1.47
C ARG A 1 10.75 -20.04 1.37
N ARG A 2 11.46 -19.04 0.84
CA ARG A 2 10.88 -17.70 0.57
C ARG A 2 9.77 -17.93 -0.46
N SER A 3 8.54 -17.51 -0.20
CA SER A 3 7.43 -17.73 -1.14
C SER A 3 7.71 -16.89 -2.41
N THR A 4 8.12 -17.55 -3.49
CA THR A 4 8.54 -16.93 -4.76
C THR A 4 7.47 -15.97 -5.29
N ALA A 5 6.19 -16.33 -5.13
CA ALA A 5 5.06 -15.48 -5.53
C ALA A 5 5.03 -14.13 -4.80
N LEU A 6 5.27 -14.10 -3.49
CA LEU A 6 5.26 -12.86 -2.71
C LEU A 6 6.46 -11.97 -3.08
N HIS A 7 7.60 -12.59 -3.39
CA HIS A 7 8.77 -11.87 -3.89
C HIS A 7 8.48 -11.23 -5.26
N CYS A 8 7.91 -12.00 -6.20
CA CYS A 8 7.49 -11.46 -7.50
C CYS A 8 6.47 -10.33 -7.36
N TRP A 9 5.52 -10.44 -6.43
CA TRP A 9 4.53 -9.40 -6.17
C TRP A 9 5.15 -8.10 -5.62
N HIS A 10 6.09 -8.18 -4.67
CA HIS A 10 6.81 -7.00 -4.20
C HIS A 10 7.66 -6.37 -5.32
N THR A 11 8.27 -7.18 -6.19
CA THR A 11 8.96 -6.70 -7.39
C THR A 11 8.00 -5.98 -8.34
N PHE A 12 6.79 -6.52 -8.55
CA PHE A 12 5.75 -5.90 -9.38
C PHE A 12 5.32 -4.53 -8.83
N LEU A 13 5.07 -4.42 -7.52
CA LEU A 13 4.75 -3.14 -6.90
C LEU A 13 5.92 -2.14 -7.01
N SER A 14 7.15 -2.65 -7.01
CA SER A 14 8.39 -1.91 -7.20
C SER A 14 8.54 -0.71 -6.26
N LEU A 15 8.02 -0.82 -5.03
CA LEU A 15 7.96 0.31 -4.11
C LEU A 15 9.36 0.90 -3.86
N PRO A 16 9.47 2.21 -3.57
CA PRO A 16 10.75 2.80 -3.19
C PRO A 16 11.34 2.07 -1.98
N ARG A 17 12.62 1.71 -2.06
CA ARG A 17 13.35 1.10 -0.95
C ARG A 17 13.46 2.10 0.19
N GLN A 18 13.07 1.66 1.38
CA GLN A 18 13.28 2.42 2.61
C GLN A 18 14.52 1.84 3.29
N ALA A 19 15.61 2.60 3.27
CA ALA A 19 16.93 2.14 3.70
C ALA A 19 17.06 1.90 5.22
N PRO A 20 16.58 2.79 6.10
CA PRO A 20 16.76 2.58 7.54
C PRO A 20 15.74 1.59 8.09
N VAL A 21 16.22 0.61 8.86
CA VAL A 21 15.36 -0.35 9.57
C VAL A 21 14.42 0.35 10.57
N SER A 22 14.82 1.51 11.09
CA SER A 22 13.99 2.33 11.98
C SER A 22 12.69 2.77 11.31
N TRP A 23 12.69 3.03 10.00
CA TRP A 23 11.48 3.37 9.25
C TRP A 23 10.48 2.21 9.25
N HIS A 24 10.96 0.99 8.94
CA HIS A 24 10.09 -0.20 8.96
C HIS A 24 9.58 -0.51 10.37
N ARG A 25 10.40 -0.31 11.40
CA ARG A 25 10.00 -0.48 12.80
C ARG A 25 8.95 0.56 13.22
N ALA A 26 9.14 1.82 12.85
CA ALA A 26 8.18 2.89 13.13
C ALA A 26 6.84 2.59 12.44
N ARG A 27 6.87 2.25 11.15
CA ARG A 27 5.66 1.87 10.42
C ARG A 27 4.96 0.67 11.05
N LEU A 28 5.71 -0.38 11.41
CA LEU A 28 5.12 -1.57 12.05
C LEU A 28 4.44 -1.23 13.38
N ARG A 29 5.02 -0.32 14.19
CA ARG A 29 4.39 0.12 15.44
C ARG A 29 3.07 0.83 15.18
N GLU A 30 3.02 1.71 14.18
CA GLU A 30 1.79 2.39 13.78
C GLU A 30 0.70 1.39 13.37
N GLU A 31 1.02 0.42 12.49
CA GLU A 31 0.04 -0.58 12.05
C GLU A 31 -0.44 -1.48 13.21
N LEU A 32 0.43 -1.78 14.17
CA LEU A 32 0.03 -2.56 15.36
C LEU A 32 -0.89 -1.77 16.29
N VAL A 33 -0.71 -0.45 16.39
CA VAL A 33 -1.62 0.43 17.13
C VAL A 33 -2.97 0.51 16.41
N GLU A 34 -2.98 0.77 15.09
CA GLU A 34 -4.20 0.77 14.26
C GLU A 34 -4.93 -0.59 14.39
N ARG A 35 -4.20 -1.72 14.36
CA ARG A 35 -4.76 -3.07 14.54
C ARG A 35 -5.40 -3.33 15.91
N ARG A 36 -4.84 -2.78 16.98
CA ARG A 36 -5.40 -2.92 18.34
C ARG A 36 -6.64 -2.05 18.53
N ALA A 37 -6.72 -0.90 17.85
CA ALA A 37 -7.87 -0.02 17.89
C ALA A 37 -9.05 -0.54 17.03
N ALA A 38 -8.81 -1.48 16.11
CA ALA A 38 -9.81 -2.04 15.23
C ALA A 38 -10.84 -2.92 15.98
N VAL A 39 -12.10 -2.49 15.98
CA VAL A 39 -13.20 -3.15 16.71
C VAL A 39 -13.91 -4.20 15.87
N THR A 40 -14.18 -3.91 14.59
CA THR A 40 -14.99 -4.79 13.72
C THR A 40 -14.12 -5.82 13.00
N SER A 41 -14.63 -7.04 12.76
CA SER A 41 -13.88 -8.09 12.07
C SER A 41 -13.30 -7.66 10.71
N ILE A 42 -14.02 -6.82 9.97
CA ILE A 42 -13.56 -6.27 8.68
C ILE A 42 -12.39 -5.30 8.90
N SER A 43 -12.49 -4.36 9.86
CA SER A 43 -11.39 -3.46 10.20
C SER A 43 -10.18 -4.25 10.69
N GLN A 44 -10.39 -5.27 11.52
CA GLN A 44 -9.34 -6.14 12.01
C GLN A 44 -8.61 -6.89 10.89
N LEU A 45 -9.33 -7.41 9.89
CA LEU A 45 -8.74 -8.03 8.70
C LEU A 45 -7.94 -7.01 7.89
N SER A 46 -8.50 -5.81 7.68
CA SER A 46 -7.82 -4.69 7.01
C SER A 46 -6.49 -4.36 7.69
N GLU A 47 -6.49 -4.13 8.99
CA GLU A 47 -5.29 -3.75 9.74
C GLU A 47 -4.30 -4.91 9.84
N THR A 48 -4.78 -6.16 9.93
CA THR A 48 -3.91 -7.34 9.87
C THR A 48 -3.17 -7.39 8.53
N ALA A 49 -3.86 -7.09 7.43
CA ALA A 49 -3.22 -7.04 6.11
C ALA A 49 -2.14 -5.93 6.03
N ASP A 50 -2.36 -4.77 6.66
CA ASP A 50 -1.37 -3.69 6.69
C ASP A 50 -0.12 -4.06 7.53
N VAL A 51 -0.31 -4.74 8.67
CA VAL A 51 0.79 -5.30 9.49
C VAL A 51 1.59 -6.34 8.68
N VAL A 52 0.91 -7.31 8.07
CA VAL A 52 1.52 -8.40 7.31
C VAL A 52 2.27 -7.86 6.10
N PHE A 53 1.70 -6.88 5.40
CA PHE A 53 2.34 -6.18 4.31
C PHE A 53 3.64 -5.52 4.78
N THR A 54 3.62 -4.77 5.88
CA THR A 54 4.81 -4.09 6.43
C THR A 54 5.93 -5.08 6.75
N ILE A 55 5.61 -6.21 7.40
CA ILE A 55 6.59 -7.27 7.69
C ILE A 55 7.14 -7.88 6.38
N SER A 56 6.25 -8.20 5.43
CA SER A 56 6.66 -8.82 4.16
C SER A 56 7.55 -7.89 3.31
N ARG A 57 7.25 -6.58 3.30
CA ARG A 57 8.04 -5.57 2.61
C ARG A 57 9.42 -5.39 3.24
N ALA A 58 9.49 -5.34 4.57
CA ALA A 58 10.76 -5.24 5.27
C ALA A 58 11.68 -6.45 4.94
N ARG A 59 11.09 -7.66 4.87
CA ARG A 59 11.79 -8.89 4.46
C ARG A 59 12.26 -8.87 3.02
N PHE A 60 11.43 -8.34 2.11
CA PHE A 60 11.80 -8.18 0.71
C PHE A 60 13.09 -7.37 0.54
N TYR A 61 13.30 -6.34 1.38
CA TYR A 61 14.55 -5.56 1.41
C TYR A 61 15.65 -6.13 2.30
N GLY A 62 15.50 -7.33 2.84
CA GLY A 62 16.52 -8.03 3.63
C GLY A 62 16.52 -7.71 5.13
N HIS A 63 15.51 -7.02 5.65
CA HIS A 63 15.43 -6.78 7.10
C HIS A 63 14.82 -7.97 7.83
N HIS A 64 15.47 -8.39 8.93
CA HIS A 64 15.01 -9.49 9.78
C HIS A 64 13.90 -9.00 10.71
N PHE A 65 12.64 -9.29 10.35
CA PHE A 65 11.47 -9.14 11.21
C PHE A 65 10.91 -10.52 11.58
N GLN A 66 10.36 -10.61 12.79
CA GLN A 66 9.82 -11.84 13.38
C GLN A 66 8.76 -12.48 12.46
N SER A 67 9.01 -13.73 12.08
CA SER A 67 8.27 -14.47 11.03
C SER A 67 6.86 -14.89 11.40
N TYR A 68 6.57 -14.99 12.70
CA TYR A 68 5.44 -15.77 13.18
C TYR A 68 4.10 -15.22 12.65
N MET A 69 4.00 -13.89 12.51
CA MET A 69 2.81 -13.25 11.94
C MET A 69 2.57 -13.58 10.46
N LEU A 70 3.61 -13.87 9.67
CA LEU A 70 3.42 -14.25 8.26
C LEU A 70 2.98 -15.70 8.10
N ILE A 71 3.32 -16.55 9.06
CA ILE A 71 3.01 -17.99 9.05
C ILE A 71 1.60 -18.22 9.60
N ALA A 72 1.14 -17.38 10.53
CA ALA A 72 -0.16 -17.51 11.18
C ALA A 72 -1.34 -16.96 10.34
N VAL A 73 -1.09 -16.29 9.21
CA VAL A 73 -2.16 -15.68 8.40
C VAL A 73 -2.72 -16.69 7.40
N PRO A 74 -4.04 -16.98 7.43
CA PRO A 74 -4.66 -17.87 6.46
C PRO A 74 -4.47 -17.38 5.02
N ALA A 75 -4.48 -18.30 4.06
CA ALA A 75 -4.30 -17.98 2.63
C ALA A 75 -5.27 -16.88 2.14
N GLY A 76 -6.53 -16.88 2.62
CA GLY A 76 -7.50 -15.83 2.32
C GLY A 76 -7.08 -14.44 2.81
N GLY A 77 -6.43 -14.35 3.97
CA GLY A 77 -5.88 -13.09 4.48
C GLY A 77 -4.71 -12.56 3.66
N LEU A 78 -3.84 -13.46 3.17
CA LEU A 78 -2.77 -13.11 2.23
C LEU A 78 -3.33 -12.65 0.88
N LEU A 79 -4.36 -13.33 0.37
CA LEU A 79 -5.03 -12.94 -0.87
C LEU A 79 -5.68 -11.55 -0.73
N TYR A 80 -6.36 -11.31 0.39
CA TYR A 80 -6.93 -10.01 0.70
C TYR A 80 -5.86 -8.91 0.75
N MET A 81 -4.71 -9.15 1.41
CA MET A 81 -3.58 -8.23 1.42
C MET A 81 -3.07 -7.92 0.01
N VAL A 82 -2.82 -8.95 -0.80
CA VAL A 82 -2.33 -8.80 -2.18
C VAL A 82 -3.32 -7.97 -3.00
N ALA A 83 -4.61 -8.27 -2.92
CA ALA A 83 -5.66 -7.51 -3.59
C ALA A 83 -5.64 -6.05 -3.09
N LYS A 84 -5.81 -5.81 -1.79
CA LYS A 84 -5.84 -4.49 -1.16
C LYS A 84 -4.71 -3.57 -1.62
N PHE A 85 -3.46 -4.04 -1.56
CA PHE A 85 -2.30 -3.23 -1.93
C PHE A 85 -2.12 -3.07 -3.45
N SER A 86 -2.49 -4.08 -4.25
CA SER A 86 -2.49 -3.95 -5.71
C SER A 86 -3.54 -2.95 -6.20
N LEU A 87 -4.69 -2.88 -5.52
CA LEU A 87 -5.72 -1.90 -5.80
C LEU A 87 -5.28 -0.47 -5.47
N ARG A 88 -4.62 -0.26 -4.32
CA ARG A 88 -4.05 1.05 -3.99
C ARG A 88 -2.98 1.46 -5.02
N TRP A 89 -2.13 0.53 -5.46
CA TRP A 89 -1.15 0.77 -6.51
C TRP A 89 -1.80 1.19 -7.83
N ALA A 90 -2.80 0.44 -8.28
CA ALA A 90 -3.53 0.74 -9.51
C ALA A 90 -4.25 2.10 -9.41
N PHE A 91 -4.85 2.40 -8.26
CA PHE A 91 -5.53 3.67 -8.00
C PHE A 91 -4.63 4.88 -8.29
N TYR A 92 -3.43 4.96 -7.69
CA TYR A 92 -2.56 6.12 -7.90
C TYR A 92 -2.07 6.23 -9.34
N ARG A 93 -1.84 5.10 -10.03
CA ARG A 93 -1.45 5.12 -11.44
C ARG A 93 -2.58 5.59 -12.35
N ILE A 94 -3.80 5.16 -12.10
CA ILE A 94 -4.99 5.63 -12.85
C ILE A 94 -5.17 7.13 -12.61
N VAL A 95 -5.11 7.59 -11.35
CA VAL A 95 -5.22 9.01 -11.02
C VAL A 95 -4.10 9.81 -11.69
N ALA A 96 -2.85 9.36 -11.58
CA ALA A 96 -1.72 10.04 -12.21
C ALA A 96 -1.86 10.10 -13.73
N TYR A 97 -2.26 9.01 -14.38
CA TYR A 97 -2.56 8.98 -15.80
C TYR A 97 -3.66 9.98 -16.17
N ALA A 98 -4.74 10.03 -15.39
CA ALA A 98 -5.82 10.98 -15.62
C ALA A 98 -5.39 12.45 -15.38
N CYS A 99 -4.40 12.68 -14.51
CA CYS A 99 -3.74 13.99 -14.32
C CYS A 99 -2.65 14.29 -15.37
N GLY A 100 -2.53 13.50 -16.43
CA GLY A 100 -1.58 13.74 -17.53
C GLY A 100 -0.20 13.11 -17.36
N ALA A 101 0.05 12.28 -16.33
CA ALA A 101 1.29 11.54 -16.23
C ALA A 101 1.41 10.52 -17.37
N ARG A 102 2.55 10.50 -18.07
CA ARG A 102 2.86 9.58 -19.17
C ARG A 102 4.30 9.09 -19.05
N GLY A 103 4.64 8.02 -19.78
CA GLY A 103 6.01 7.50 -19.88
C GLY A 103 6.67 7.26 -18.52
N ARG A 104 7.86 7.82 -18.32
CA ARG A 104 8.64 7.70 -17.06
C ARG A 104 7.87 8.22 -15.84
N LYS A 105 7.23 9.39 -15.95
CA LYS A 105 6.45 10.00 -14.87
C LYS A 105 5.36 9.07 -14.33
N LEU A 106 4.69 8.33 -15.20
CA LEU A 106 3.70 7.33 -14.78
C LEU A 106 4.35 6.09 -14.18
N LYS A 107 5.51 5.64 -14.69
CA LYS A 107 6.26 4.48 -14.12
C LYS A 107 6.78 4.77 -12.72
N ASP A 108 7.09 6.03 -12.41
CA ASP A 108 7.59 6.44 -11.09
C ASP A 108 6.51 6.44 -10.00
N VAL A 109 5.23 6.53 -10.38
CA VAL A 109 4.06 6.42 -9.49
C VAL A 109 3.89 4.96 -9.05
N ARG A 110 4.21 4.72 -7.77
CA ARG A 110 4.31 3.39 -7.14
C ARG A 110 3.74 3.43 -5.73
N GLU A 111 2.80 4.33 -5.46
CA GLU A 111 2.22 4.52 -4.15
C GLU A 111 1.17 3.48 -3.81
N VAL A 112 1.12 3.10 -2.53
CA VAL A 112 0.15 2.14 -2.01
C VAL A 112 -0.49 2.63 -0.70
N PHE A 113 -0.50 3.93 -0.49
CA PHE A 113 -1.14 4.54 0.68
C PHE A 113 -2.65 4.45 0.58
N ASN A 114 -3.35 4.37 1.70
CA ASN A 114 -4.81 4.43 1.67
C ASN A 114 -5.29 5.79 1.11
N PRO A 115 -5.98 5.85 -0.05
CA PRO A 115 -6.45 7.11 -0.63
C PRO A 115 -7.69 7.69 0.06
N ARG A 116 -8.22 7.00 1.08
CA ARG A 116 -9.22 7.55 2.01
C ARG A 116 -8.58 8.41 3.10
N LYS A 117 -7.28 8.25 3.41
CA LYS A 117 -6.59 9.13 4.35
C LYS A 117 -6.50 10.55 3.74
N THR A 118 -6.97 11.54 4.50
CA THR A 118 -7.04 12.94 4.06
C THR A 118 -5.65 13.45 3.65
N GLY A 119 -5.58 14.22 2.56
CA GLY A 119 -4.35 14.83 2.08
C GLY A 119 -3.38 13.89 1.33
N LYS A 120 -3.56 12.56 1.37
CA LYS A 120 -2.61 11.63 0.71
C LYS A 120 -2.56 11.77 -0.81
N VAL A 121 -3.71 12.03 -1.45
CA VAL A 121 -3.73 12.30 -2.89
C VAL A 121 -2.94 13.56 -3.23
N ASP A 122 -3.00 14.59 -2.38
CA ASP A 122 -2.30 15.85 -2.58
C ASP A 122 -0.79 15.70 -2.37
N GLU A 123 -0.39 14.95 -1.33
CA GLU A 123 1.02 14.61 -1.09
C GLU A 123 1.63 13.84 -2.28
N VAL A 124 0.90 12.88 -2.82
CA VAL A 124 1.35 12.09 -3.98
C VAL A 124 1.40 12.95 -5.23
N ALA A 125 0.39 13.80 -5.46
CA ALA A 125 0.39 14.74 -6.57
C ALA A 125 1.61 15.67 -6.50
N GLY A 126 1.90 16.24 -5.32
CA GLY A 126 3.06 17.10 -5.10
C GLY A 126 4.39 16.38 -5.36
N ARG A 127 4.56 15.14 -4.87
CA ARG A 127 5.77 14.34 -5.10
C ARG A 127 6.06 14.10 -6.58
N HIS A 128 5.01 13.96 -7.39
CA HIS A 128 5.12 13.71 -8.82
C HIS A 128 4.97 14.97 -9.67
N GLY A 129 4.90 16.17 -9.08
CA GLY A 129 4.68 17.41 -9.83
C GLY A 129 3.40 17.36 -10.69
N LEU A 130 2.33 16.82 -10.13
CA LEU A 130 0.99 16.80 -10.72
C LEU A 130 0.12 17.86 -10.04
N ASP A 131 -0.88 18.39 -10.75
CA ASP A 131 -1.84 19.34 -10.17
C ASP A 131 -2.71 18.63 -9.09
N PRO A 132 -2.61 19.03 -7.81
CA PRO A 132 -3.37 18.41 -6.74
C PRO A 132 -4.88 18.55 -6.93
N ARG A 133 -5.37 19.67 -7.48
CA ARG A 133 -6.80 19.91 -7.72
C ARG A 133 -7.36 18.94 -8.75
N ILE A 134 -6.66 18.77 -9.87
CA ILE A 134 -7.05 17.81 -10.92
C ILE A 134 -7.01 16.38 -10.36
N CYS A 135 -5.97 16.03 -9.60
CA CYS A 135 -5.86 14.71 -9.01
C CYS A 135 -6.92 14.42 -7.95
N ARG A 136 -7.37 15.42 -7.17
CA ARG A 136 -8.53 15.25 -6.27
C ARG A 136 -9.82 14.94 -7.04
N ILE A 137 -10.08 15.61 -8.16
CA ILE A 137 -11.27 15.37 -8.97
C ILE A 137 -11.27 13.92 -9.49
N TRP A 138 -10.16 13.49 -10.07
CA TRP A 138 -10.03 12.12 -10.56
C TRP A 138 -10.04 11.09 -9.44
N ALA A 139 -9.39 11.35 -8.31
CA ALA A 139 -9.43 10.49 -7.14
C ALA A 139 -10.86 10.29 -6.63
N LYS A 140 -11.70 11.33 -6.61
CA LYS A 140 -13.12 11.21 -6.25
C LYS A 140 -13.87 10.32 -7.24
N ARG A 141 -13.67 10.53 -8.55
CA ARG A 141 -14.30 9.70 -9.61
C ARG A 141 -13.91 8.24 -9.49
N VAL A 142 -12.61 7.94 -9.40
CA VAL A 142 -12.12 6.57 -9.27
C VAL A 142 -12.62 5.91 -7.99
N LYS A 143 -12.68 6.63 -6.86
CA LYS A 143 -13.26 6.12 -5.61
C LYS A 143 -14.75 5.81 -5.73
N ALA A 144 -15.51 6.58 -6.51
CA ALA A 144 -16.93 6.32 -6.75
C ALA A 144 -17.15 5.02 -7.54
N PHE A 145 -16.29 4.73 -8.51
CA PHE A 145 -16.31 3.45 -9.25
C PHE A 145 -15.71 2.28 -8.46
N TRP A 146 -14.95 2.56 -7.41
CA TRP A 146 -14.27 1.54 -6.58
C TRP A 146 -14.64 1.66 -5.10
N PRO A 147 -15.91 1.45 -4.71
CA PRO A 147 -16.37 1.69 -3.33
C PRO A 147 -15.67 0.79 -2.31
N LEU A 148 -15.24 -0.40 -2.73
CA LEU A 148 -14.52 -1.38 -1.91
C LEU A 148 -13.00 -1.14 -1.83
N LEU A 149 -12.49 -0.04 -2.39
CA LEU A 149 -11.06 0.29 -2.29
C LEU A 149 -10.72 0.59 -0.82
N PRO A 150 -9.88 -0.24 -0.14
CA PRO A 150 -9.65 -0.11 1.29
C PRO A 150 -8.73 1.06 1.66
#